data_AF-A0A920JEA2-F1
#
_entry.id   AF-A0A920JEA2-F1
#
_cell.length_a   1.000
_cell.length_b   1.000
_cell.length_c   1.000
_cell.angle_alpha   90.00
_cell.angle_beta   90.00
_cell.angle_gamma   90.00
#
_symmetry.space_group_name_H-M   'P 1'
#
loop_
_entity.id
_entity.type
_entity.pdbx_description
1 polymer ?
#
loop_
_entity_poly.entity_id
_entity_poly.type
_entity_poly.pdbx_seq_one_letter_code
_entity_poly.pdbx_strand_id
1 'polypeptide(L)'
;MEIVEREFGKANLSLETGRLARQANGSVLVRYGDTMVLVAATAAPGSGAGADFFPLSVFYVEKAYAAGRIPGDSLNVKHDCLIVKR
;
A
#
# COMPACT_ATOMS: atom_id res chain seq x y z
N MET A 1 -0.30 -13.39 13.39
CA MET A 1 -1.31 -12.60 12.66
C MET A 1 -2.00 -11.76 13.70
N GLU A 2 -1.84 -10.46 13.61
CA GLU A 2 -2.30 -9.51 14.64
C GLU A 2 -3.21 -8.49 13.99
N ILE A 3 -4.32 -8.18 14.68
CA ILE A 3 -5.29 -7.18 14.26
C ILE A 3 -5.46 -6.22 15.43
N VAL A 4 -5.28 -4.93 15.17
CA VAL A 4 -5.52 -3.86 16.13
C VAL A 4 -6.66 -3.00 15.59
N GLU A 5 -7.72 -2.87 16.37
CA GLU A 5 -8.88 -2.05 16.01
C GLU A 5 -9.05 -0.91 17.01
N ARG A 6 -9.39 0.27 16.48
CA ARG A 6 -9.70 1.47 17.25
C ARG A 6 -10.80 2.28 16.58
N GLU A 7 -11.64 2.89 17.40
CA GLU A 7 -12.54 3.95 16.92
C GLU A 7 -11.71 5.18 16.57
N PHE A 8 -11.85 5.67 15.34
CA PHE A 8 -11.12 6.84 14.87
C PHE A 8 -12.08 7.75 14.10
N GLY A 9 -12.38 8.93 14.66
CA GLY A 9 -13.33 9.86 14.03
C GLY A 9 -14.73 9.27 13.93
N LYS A 10 -15.19 9.00 12.69
CA LYS A 10 -16.56 8.54 12.41
C LYS A 10 -16.68 7.05 12.09
N ALA A 11 -15.56 6.33 12.00
CA ALA A 11 -15.56 4.93 11.64
C ALA A 11 -14.48 4.15 12.40
N ASN A 12 -14.58 2.83 12.34
CA ASN A 12 -13.58 1.94 12.92
C ASN A 12 -12.37 1.85 11.99
N LEU A 13 -11.19 2.08 12.57
CA LEU A 13 -9.90 1.86 11.96
C LEU A 13 -9.37 0.51 12.43
N SER A 14 -9.15 -0.41 11.49
CA SER A 14 -8.52 -1.72 11.75
C SER A 14 -7.21 -1.84 10.98
N LEU A 15 -6.15 -2.25 11.67
CA LEU A 15 -4.82 -2.51 11.14
C LEU A 15 -4.50 -3.99 11.30
N GLU A 16 -4.29 -4.71 10.20
CA GLU A 16 -3.94 -6.13 10.19
C GLU A 16 -2.53 -6.34 9.64
N THR A 17 -1.71 -7.14 10.33
CA THR A 17 -0.35 -7.50 9.89
C THR A 17 -0.10 -9.01 9.94
N GLY A 18 0.80 -9.47 9.06
CA GLY A 18 1.30 -10.85 9.03
C GLY A 18 0.46 -11.85 8.23
N ARG A 19 -0.69 -11.46 7.66
CA ARG A 19 -1.50 -12.32 6.78
C ARG A 19 -1.10 -12.23 5.31
N LEU A 20 -0.92 -11.02 4.80
CA LEU A 20 -0.65 -10.74 3.38
C LEU A 20 0.80 -10.26 3.19
N ALA A 21 1.33 -10.38 1.97
CA ALA A 21 2.64 -9.84 1.57
C ALA A 21 3.77 -10.16 2.58
N ARG A 22 3.84 -11.40 3.07
CA ARG A 22 4.78 -11.84 4.13
C ARG A 22 6.26 -11.83 3.72
N GLN A 23 6.53 -11.72 2.43
CA GLN A 23 7.89 -11.59 1.89
C GLN A 23 8.40 -10.14 1.95
N ALA A 24 7.52 -9.16 2.11
CA ALA A 24 7.94 -7.78 2.31
C ALA A 24 8.56 -7.62 3.72
N ASN A 25 9.47 -6.66 3.88
CA ASN A 25 10.05 -6.35 5.19
C ASN A 25 8.98 -5.89 6.20
N GLY A 26 7.95 -5.19 5.73
CA GLY A 26 6.75 -4.89 6.49
C GLY A 26 5.53 -4.79 5.59
N SER A 27 4.38 -5.23 6.07
CA SER A 27 3.11 -5.08 5.37
C SER A 27 1.95 -4.94 6.34
N VAL A 28 0.98 -4.11 5.97
CA VAL A 28 -0.22 -3.82 6.78
C VAL A 28 -1.42 -3.69 5.85
N LEU A 29 -2.49 -4.40 6.17
CA LEU A 29 -3.81 -4.15 5.60
C LEU A 29 -4.53 -3.16 6.51
N VAL A 30 -4.77 -1.97 5.98
CA VAL A 30 -5.50 -0.90 6.67
C VAL A 30 -6.92 -0.89 6.17
N ARG A 31 -7.89 -0.88 7.09
CA ARG A 31 -9.30 -0.71 6.76
C ARG A 31 -9.91 0.37 7.64
N TYR A 32 -10.68 1.26 7.01
CA TYR A 32 -11.39 2.34 7.66
C TYR A 32 -12.82 2.37 7.12
N GLY A 33 -13.78 1.97 7.95
CA GLY A 33 -15.13 1.66 7.48
C GLY A 33 -15.09 0.63 6.35
N ASP A 34 -15.67 0.98 5.20
CA ASP A 34 -15.75 0.10 4.01
C ASP A 34 -14.53 0.19 3.08
N THR A 35 -13.61 1.14 3.32
CA THR A 35 -12.43 1.33 2.47
C THR A 35 -11.25 0.52 3.00
N MET A 36 -10.51 -0.14 2.09
CA MET A 36 -9.35 -0.96 2.43
C MET A 36 -8.15 -0.63 1.55
N VAL A 37 -6.96 -0.60 2.15
CA VAL A 37 -5.68 -0.37 1.48
C VAL A 37 -4.65 -1.38 1.99
N LEU A 38 -3.96 -2.07 1.07
CA LEU A 38 -2.83 -2.93 1.40
C LEU A 38 -1.53 -2.14 1.17
N VAL A 39 -0.73 -1.99 2.23
CA VAL A 39 0.57 -1.32 2.19
C VAL A 39 1.65 -2.37 2.42
N ALA A 40 2.69 -2.36 1.58
CA ALA A 40 3.88 -3.19 1.74
C ALA A 40 5.13 -2.32 1.54
N ALA A 41 6.07 -2.43 2.47
CA ALA A 41 7.35 -1.73 2.45
C ALA A 41 8.49 -2.74 2.34
N THR A 42 9.44 -2.46 1.44
CA THR A 42 10.64 -3.27 1.24
C THR A 42 11.87 -2.39 1.27
N ALA A 43 12.95 -2.91 1.86
CA ALA A 43 14.24 -2.25 1.95
C ALA A 43 15.33 -3.26 1.61
N ALA A 44 16.22 -2.89 0.69
CA ALA A 44 17.37 -3.71 0.36
C ALA A 44 18.44 -3.60 1.47
N PRO A 45 19.09 -4.71 1.87
CA PRO A 45 20.22 -4.65 2.78
C PRO A 45 21.42 -4.01 2.07
N GLY A 46 22.02 -3.01 2.71
CA GLY A 46 23.17 -2.28 2.18
C GLY A 46 22.77 -1.09 1.30
N SER A 47 22.52 0.05 1.93
CA SER A 47 22.59 1.35 1.24
C SER A 47 24.04 1.55 0.81
N GLY A 48 24.32 1.64 -0.49
CA GLY A 48 25.67 1.82 -1.01
C GLY A 48 26.40 2.93 -0.24
N ALA A 49 27.51 2.59 0.40
CA ALA A 49 28.35 3.56 1.10
C ALA A 49 28.88 4.56 0.06
N GLY A 50 28.34 5.78 0.04
CA GLY A 50 28.69 6.82 -0.92
C GLY A 50 27.54 7.39 -1.76
N ALA A 51 26.27 7.13 -1.42
CA ALA A 51 25.15 7.78 -2.10
C ALA A 51 24.84 9.15 -1.49
N ASP A 52 24.91 10.22 -2.30
CA ASP A 52 24.46 11.58 -1.94
C ASP A 52 22.91 11.72 -1.89
N PHE A 53 22.20 10.65 -2.24
CA PHE A 53 20.75 10.62 -2.40
C PHE A 53 20.13 9.36 -1.78
N PHE A 54 18.95 9.51 -1.17
CA PHE A 54 18.19 8.40 -0.58
C PHE A 54 17.11 7.89 -1.56
N PRO A 55 17.27 6.69 -2.15
CA PRO A 55 16.35 6.19 -3.17
C PRO A 55 15.08 5.61 -2.55
N LEU A 56 14.18 6.49 -2.10
CA LEU A 56 12.84 6.12 -1.66
C LEU A 56 11.86 6.18 -2.83
N SER A 57 11.13 5.09 -3.04
CA SER A 57 10.04 5.04 -4.01
C SER A 57 8.75 4.63 -3.33
N VAL A 58 7.68 5.36 -3.63
CA VAL A 58 6.32 5.06 -3.16
C VAL A 58 5.45 4.84 -4.37
N PHE A 59 4.80 3.68 -4.43
CA PHE A 59 3.88 3.32 -5.51
C PHE A 59 2.47 3.19 -4.94
N TYR A 60 1.55 3.98 -5.48
CA TYR A 60 0.13 3.91 -5.16
C TYR A 60 -0.64 3.47 -6.41
N VAL A 61 -1.53 2.50 -6.25
CA VAL A 61 -2.35 1.97 -7.36
C VAL A 61 -3.78 1.82 -6.86
N GLU A 62 -4.69 2.55 -7.50
CA GLU A 62 -6.12 2.35 -7.32
C GLU A 62 -6.61 1.22 -8.22
N LYS A 63 -7.34 0.28 -7.62
CA LYS A 63 -7.89 -0.87 -8.34
C LYS A 63 -9.33 -0.55 -8.71
N ALA A 64 -9.71 -0.63 -9.99
CA ALA A 64 -11.09 -0.36 -10.43
C ALA A 64 -12.15 -1.22 -9.71
N TYR A 65 -11.79 -2.46 -9.35
CA TYR A 65 -12.66 -3.34 -8.57
C TYR A 65 -12.97 -2.82 -7.16
N ALA A 66 -12.17 -1.89 -6.61
CA ALA A 66 -12.43 -1.28 -5.31
C ALA A 66 -13.71 -0.42 -5.32
N ALA A 67 -14.15 0.04 -6.51
CA ALA A 67 -15.41 0.75 -6.71
C ALA A 67 -16.50 -0.15 -7.34
N GLY A 68 -16.31 -1.47 -7.37
CA GLY A 68 -17.25 -2.42 -7.99
C GLY A 68 -17.33 -2.32 -9.51
N ARG A 69 -16.34 -1.70 -10.17
CA ARG A 69 -16.30 -1.57 -11.64
C ARG A 69 -15.41 -2.63 -12.25
N ILE A 70 -15.94 -3.33 -13.25
CA ILE A 70 -15.14 -4.22 -14.10
C ILE A 70 -14.45 -3.32 -15.14
N PRO A 71 -13.11 -3.34 -15.26
CA PRO A 71 -12.42 -2.61 -16.31
C PRO A 71 -12.90 -3.12 -17.68
N GLY A 72 -13.45 -2.22 -18.51
CA GLY A 72 -13.90 -2.55 -19.87
C GLY A 72 -12.76 -2.92 -20.82
N ASP A 73 -13.10 -3.40 -22.02
CA ASP A 73 -12.25 -4.05 -23.06
C ASP A 73 -11.16 -3.17 -23.71
N SER A 74 -10.46 -2.37 -22.90
CA SER A 74 -9.19 -1.77 -23.27
C SER A 74 -8.35 -1.72 -22.02
N LEU A 75 -7.11 -2.21 -22.11
CA LEU A 75 -6.13 -2.19 -21.03
C LEU A 75 -6.13 -0.82 -20.32
N ASN A 76 -6.83 -0.74 -19.20
CA ASN A 76 -6.70 0.37 -18.27
C ASN A 76 -6.41 -0.19 -16.88
N VAL A 77 -5.34 -0.97 -16.82
CA VAL A 77 -4.47 -0.99 -15.64
C VAL A 77 -3.98 0.44 -15.48
N LYS A 78 -4.73 1.26 -14.76
CA LYS A 78 -4.29 2.58 -14.33
C LYS A 78 -3.06 2.42 -13.45
N HIS A 79 -1.90 2.34 -14.08
CA HIS A 79 -0.64 2.74 -13.49
C HIS A 79 -0.63 4.27 -13.44
N ASP A 80 -1.58 4.88 -12.72
CA ASP A 80 -1.50 6.30 -12.39
C ASP A 80 -0.44 6.45 -11.30
N CYS A 81 0.81 6.29 -11.76
CA CYS A 81 2.05 6.42 -11.01
C CYS A 81 2.30 7.91 -10.78
N LEU A 82 1.69 8.47 -9.75
CA LEU A 82 2.06 9.80 -9.26
C LEU A 82 3.36 9.66 -8.45
N ILE A 83 4.47 9.72 -9.18
CA ILE A 83 5.82 9.79 -8.63
C ILE A 83 6.01 11.19 -8.05
N VAL A 84 6.11 11.30 -6.73
CA VAL A 84 6.92 12.38 -6.14
C VAL A 84 8.37 11.95 -6.28
N LYS A 85 8.98 12.28 -7.43
CA LYS A 85 10.43 12.39 -7.54
C LYS A 85 10.77 13.69 -6.85
N ARG A 86 11.28 13.61 -5.63
CA ARG A 86 12.30 14.54 -5.18
C ARG A 86 13.60 13.79 -5.05
#